data_AF-A0A1F7CT53-F1
#
_entry.id   AF-A0A1F7CT53-F1
#
_cell.length_a   1.000
_cell.length_b   1.000
_cell.length_c   1.000
_cell.angle_alpha   90.00
_cell.angle_beta   90.00
_cell.angle_gamma   90.00
#
_symmetry.space_group_name_H-M   'P 1'
#
loop_
_entity.id
_entity.type
_entity.pdbx_description
1 polymer ?
#
loop_
_entity_poly.entity_id
_entity_poly.type
_entity_poly.pdbx_seq_one_letter_code
_entity_poly.pdbx_strand_id
1 'polypeptide(L)'
;MKRLLTPLVLLSAFVLLPACSRVSGGGQNASSSSAAVSSEEIRETRNVSYQGTVESLGPSVTMQGTHSLALGDGRMLILESTDVDLEAYLDHEVEVFGALRPTVEAGGIIMRVERITDFSPESSASPEASSSIASSRQSSIPSVTSKSSILPDGTSSAATVAVPASSRVSSVLSSVKSSTAAVSSSGISTSAEMEARIILMTKQDLGDRNWTQQYCTNHVGFCVPVHRNWWFVSFGNTTQTLWHVEVSSESFEGMGNGPIAIDLVGGDLSGHSDKDVFVSGGNVTGYRSWSQGRHFRITADARLEAAVRYMTEHLRGSESAQ
;
A
#
# COMPACT_ATOMS: atom_id res chain seq x y z
N MET A 1 -53.30 1.72 -44.53
CA MET A 1 -53.89 0.38 -44.80
C MET A 1 -53.05 -0.66 -44.07
N LYS A 2 -53.72 -1.53 -43.30
CA LYS A 2 -53.16 -2.56 -42.42
C LYS A 2 -52.72 -3.81 -43.22
N ARG A 3 -51.55 -4.37 -42.91
CA ARG A 3 -51.21 -5.82 -42.93
C ARG A 3 -50.11 -6.03 -41.87
N LEU A 4 -50.31 -6.61 -40.68
CA LEU A 4 -50.69 -7.97 -40.23
C LEU A 4 -49.65 -9.08 -40.51
N LEU A 5 -49.26 -9.73 -39.39
CA LEU A 5 -48.85 -11.16 -39.20
C LEU A 5 -47.41 -11.57 -39.65
N THR A 6 -46.57 -12.33 -38.94
CA THR A 6 -46.37 -12.85 -37.55
C THR A 6 -45.04 -13.67 -37.56
N PRO A 7 -44.52 -14.19 -36.42
CA PRO A 7 -43.11 -14.54 -36.21
C PRO A 7 -42.72 -15.98 -36.60
N LEU A 8 -41.42 -16.23 -36.76
CA LEU A 8 -40.84 -17.57 -36.77
C LEU A 8 -40.10 -17.83 -35.44
N VAL A 9 -40.75 -18.61 -34.59
CA VAL A 9 -40.17 -19.28 -33.42
C VAL A 9 -39.30 -20.42 -33.92
N LEU A 10 -38.04 -20.50 -33.49
CA LEU A 10 -37.25 -21.73 -33.58
C LEU A 10 -36.75 -22.12 -32.19
N LEU A 11 -37.53 -23.05 -31.64
CA LEU A 11 -37.29 -23.92 -30.51
C LEU A 11 -35.96 -24.67 -30.70
N SER A 12 -35.01 -24.55 -29.78
CA SER A 12 -33.93 -25.55 -29.62
C SER A 12 -33.95 -26.09 -28.20
N ALA A 13 -34.59 -27.24 -28.10
CA ALA A 13 -34.81 -28.06 -26.93
C ALA A 13 -33.61 -29.01 -26.67
N PHE A 14 -33.26 -29.16 -25.39
CA PHE A 14 -32.68 -30.34 -24.73
C PHE A 14 -31.35 -30.93 -25.23
N VAL A 15 -30.31 -30.84 -24.38
CA VAL A 15 -29.53 -32.02 -23.94
C VAL A 15 -29.18 -31.87 -22.46
N LEU A 16 -29.93 -32.58 -21.60
CA LEU A 16 -29.52 -32.91 -20.23
C LEU A 16 -28.75 -34.22 -20.28
N LEU A 17 -27.50 -34.23 -19.80
CA LEU A 17 -26.76 -35.45 -19.48
C LEU A 17 -26.49 -35.49 -17.97
N PRO A 18 -27.07 -36.45 -17.23
CA PRO A 18 -26.66 -36.75 -15.87
C PRO A 18 -25.60 -37.87 -15.92
N ALA A 19 -24.36 -37.56 -15.54
CA ALA A 19 -23.36 -38.58 -15.28
C ALA A 19 -23.17 -38.74 -13.77
N CYS A 20 -23.90 -39.71 -13.21
CA CYS A 20 -23.58 -40.28 -11.90
C CYS A 20 -22.27 -41.07 -12.01
N SER A 21 -21.29 -40.75 -11.16
CA SER A 21 -20.22 -41.70 -10.80
C SER A 21 -20.25 -41.90 -9.29
N ARG A 22 -20.93 -42.97 -8.88
CA ARG A 22 -20.78 -43.57 -7.55
C ARG A 22 -19.40 -44.22 -7.49
N VAL A 23 -18.53 -43.74 -6.61
CA VAL A 23 -17.49 -44.58 -6.01
C VAL A 23 -17.86 -44.82 -4.55
N SER A 24 -17.98 -46.10 -4.27
CA SER A 24 -18.32 -46.72 -3.00
C SER A 24 -17.05 -46.88 -2.16
N GLY A 25 -17.17 -46.76 -0.84
CA GLY A 25 -16.39 -47.58 0.07
C GLY A 25 -15.59 -46.86 1.16
N GLY A 26 -16.21 -46.77 2.33
CA GLY A 26 -15.58 -47.26 3.57
C GLY A 26 -14.69 -46.29 4.36
N GLY A 27 -15.12 -46.00 5.59
CA GLY A 27 -14.20 -45.54 6.64
C GLY A 27 -14.75 -44.44 7.54
N GLN A 28 -15.85 -44.69 8.26
CA GLN A 28 -16.18 -43.89 9.44
C GLN A 28 -15.23 -44.30 10.58
N ASN A 29 -14.11 -43.59 10.71
CA ASN A 29 -13.41 -43.46 11.99
C ASN A 29 -13.61 -42.02 12.46
N ALA A 30 -14.65 -41.83 13.27
CA ALA A 30 -14.82 -40.64 14.09
C ALA A 30 -13.76 -40.68 15.21
N SER A 31 -12.53 -40.34 14.86
CA SER A 31 -11.54 -39.90 15.84
C SER A 31 -11.78 -38.42 16.07
N SER A 32 -12.51 -38.13 17.13
CA SER A 32 -12.64 -36.82 17.75
C SER A 32 -11.27 -36.38 18.27
N SER A 33 -10.38 -35.99 17.36
CA SER A 33 -9.14 -35.30 17.69
C SER A 33 -9.51 -33.86 17.99
N SER A 34 -9.68 -33.56 19.27
CA SER A 34 -9.53 -32.21 19.80
C SER A 34 -8.17 -31.69 19.33
N ALA A 35 -8.16 -31.00 18.20
CA ALA A 35 -7.03 -30.25 17.71
C ALA A 35 -6.79 -29.18 18.78
N ALA A 36 -5.84 -29.47 19.67
CA ALA A 36 -5.15 -28.44 20.41
C ALA A 36 -4.76 -27.39 19.36
N VAL A 37 -5.31 -26.18 19.52
CA VAL A 37 -4.91 -25.00 18.77
C VAL A 37 -3.43 -24.82 19.09
N SER A 38 -2.59 -25.49 18.31
CA SER A 38 -1.17 -25.25 18.23
C SER A 38 -1.11 -23.78 17.87
N SER A 39 -0.67 -22.95 18.81
CA SER A 39 -0.24 -21.57 18.57
C SER A 39 0.43 -21.55 17.20
N GLU A 40 -0.24 -20.91 16.22
CA GLU A 40 0.23 -20.84 14.85
C GLU A 40 1.65 -20.29 14.92
N GLU A 41 2.62 -21.14 14.61
CA GLU A 41 4.01 -20.75 14.49
C GLU A 41 4.07 -19.78 13.31
N ILE A 42 4.04 -18.48 13.62
CA ILE A 42 4.12 -17.40 12.63
C ILE A 42 5.42 -17.63 11.86
N ARG A 43 5.29 -17.92 10.56
CA ARG A 43 6.43 -18.25 9.71
C ARG A 43 7.38 -17.05 9.64
N GLU A 44 8.54 -17.17 10.28
CA GLU A 44 9.61 -16.19 10.20
C GLU A 44 10.55 -16.53 9.03
N THR A 45 10.89 -15.55 8.21
CA THR A 45 11.94 -15.67 7.19
C THR A 45 13.25 -15.20 7.80
N ARG A 46 14.15 -16.13 8.12
CA ARG A 46 15.43 -15.86 8.79
C ARG A 46 16.52 -15.43 7.81
N ASN A 47 17.58 -14.82 8.33
CA ASN A 47 18.82 -14.47 7.63
C ASN A 47 18.64 -13.52 6.45
N VAL A 48 17.84 -12.47 6.64
CA VAL A 48 17.71 -11.39 5.65
C VAL A 48 18.49 -10.16 6.09
N SER A 49 18.97 -9.36 5.14
CA SER A 49 19.53 -8.03 5.41
C SER A 49 18.88 -6.94 4.59
N TYR A 50 18.76 -5.75 5.18
CA TYR A 50 18.29 -4.53 4.55
C TYR A 50 19.19 -3.36 4.91
N GLN A 51 19.32 -2.41 4.00
CA GLN A 51 20.09 -1.19 4.20
C GLN A 51 19.15 0.01 4.22
N GLY A 52 19.36 0.92 5.16
CA GLY A 52 18.57 2.13 5.29
C GLY A 52 18.99 2.97 6.49
N THR A 53 18.21 4.01 6.77
CA THR A 53 18.43 4.90 7.92
C THR A 53 17.53 4.48 9.08
N VAL A 54 18.09 4.33 10.28
CA VAL A 54 17.28 4.02 11.47
C VAL A 54 16.58 5.27 11.96
N GLU A 55 15.26 5.20 12.12
CA GLU A 55 14.42 6.27 12.64
C GLU A 55 13.66 5.80 13.89
N SER A 56 13.37 6.73 14.78
CA SER A 56 12.56 6.43 15.97
C SER A 56 11.09 6.23 15.58
N LEU A 57 10.50 5.12 16.02
CA LEU A 57 9.07 4.90 15.84
C LEU A 57 8.34 5.70 16.93
N GLY A 58 7.59 6.72 16.52
CA GLY A 58 6.78 7.51 17.45
C GLY A 58 5.81 6.65 18.29
N PRO A 59 5.22 7.20 19.36
CA PRO A 59 4.33 6.45 20.23
C PRO A 59 3.12 5.93 19.44
N SER A 60 3.13 4.63 19.15
CA SER A 60 2.02 3.94 18.52
C SER A 60 1.42 2.98 19.54
N VAL A 61 0.10 3.10 19.74
CA VAL A 61 -0.63 2.26 20.70
C VAL A 61 -0.69 0.80 20.22
N THR A 62 -0.41 0.56 18.94
CA THR A 62 -0.76 -0.70 18.28
C THR A 62 0.39 -1.33 17.48
N MET A 63 1.49 -0.60 17.26
CA MET A 63 2.63 -1.14 16.50
C MET A 63 3.56 -1.97 17.38
N GLN A 64 3.90 -3.16 16.87
CA GLN A 64 4.99 -3.98 17.39
C GLN A 64 6.30 -3.36 16.90
N GLY A 65 7.29 -3.18 17.78
CA GLY A 65 8.59 -2.58 17.45
C GLY A 65 8.86 -1.29 18.20
N THR A 66 10.09 -0.80 18.10
CA THR A 66 10.54 0.44 18.76
C THR A 66 11.12 1.46 17.77
N HIS A 67 11.62 0.98 16.64
CA HIS A 67 12.27 1.80 15.60
C HIS A 67 11.76 1.40 14.21
N SER A 68 12.06 2.20 13.20
CA SER A 68 11.90 1.83 11.79
C SER A 68 13.21 1.98 11.03
N LEU A 69 13.37 1.19 9.98
CA LEU A 69 14.41 1.36 8.97
C LEU A 69 13.78 2.01 7.75
N ALA A 70 14.12 3.28 7.48
CA ALA A 70 13.75 3.99 6.26
C ALA A 70 14.64 3.50 5.11
N LEU A 71 14.02 2.83 4.13
CA LEU A 71 14.69 2.32 2.95
C LEU A 71 14.81 3.44 1.89
N GLY A 72 15.84 3.39 1.05
CA GLY A 72 16.07 4.41 0.02
C GLY A 72 14.97 4.54 -1.04
N ASP A 73 14.03 3.59 -1.11
CA ASP A 73 12.87 3.59 -2.01
C ASP A 73 11.60 4.18 -1.37
N GLY A 74 11.71 4.75 -0.16
CA GLY A 74 10.60 5.35 0.58
C GLY A 74 9.73 4.34 1.33
N ARG A 75 10.06 3.04 1.30
CA ARG A 75 9.44 2.05 2.19
C ARG A 75 10.04 2.15 3.59
N MET A 76 9.29 1.69 4.59
CA MET A 76 9.75 1.59 5.96
C MET A 76 9.59 0.16 6.48
N LEU A 77 10.57 -0.32 7.23
CA LEU A 77 10.53 -1.62 7.87
C LEU A 77 10.55 -1.44 9.39
N ILE A 78 9.61 -2.06 10.11
CA ILE A 78 9.57 -1.91 11.56
C ILE A 78 10.65 -2.80 12.18
N LEU A 79 11.39 -2.28 13.16
CA LEU A 79 12.47 -2.97 13.84
C LEU A 79 12.07 -3.29 15.29
N GLU A 80 12.35 -4.53 15.70
CA GLU A 80 12.34 -4.95 17.10
C GLU A 80 13.67 -5.61 17.45
N SER A 81 14.25 -5.27 18.61
CA SER A 81 15.38 -6.01 19.16
C SER A 81 15.29 -6.06 20.67
N THR A 82 15.77 -7.16 21.24
CA THR A 82 16.00 -7.32 22.68
C THR A 82 17.49 -7.21 23.04
N ASP A 83 18.36 -7.41 22.06
CA ASP A 83 19.80 -7.60 22.27
C ASP A 83 20.63 -6.45 21.69
N VAL A 84 20.10 -5.75 20.68
CA VAL A 84 20.74 -4.61 20.03
C VAL A 84 20.08 -3.31 20.50
N ASP A 85 20.90 -2.37 20.97
CA ASP A 85 20.46 -1.02 21.30
C ASP A 85 20.24 -0.22 20.00
N LEU A 86 19.00 -0.19 19.54
CA LEU A 86 18.61 0.50 18.30
C LEU A 86 18.74 2.03 18.41
N GLU A 87 18.66 2.58 19.63
CA GLU A 87 18.75 4.03 19.88
C GLU A 87 20.14 4.57 19.51
N ALA A 88 21.18 3.75 19.70
CA ALA A 88 22.56 4.10 19.37
C ALA A 88 22.82 4.29 17.86
N TYR A 89 21.88 3.89 17.01
CA TYR A 89 21.97 3.96 15.56
C TYR A 89 20.98 4.95 14.94
N LEU A 90 20.28 5.76 15.74
CA LEU A 90 19.35 6.76 15.22
C LEU A 90 20.02 7.71 14.24
N ASP A 91 19.35 7.93 13.11
CA ASP A 91 19.82 8.75 11.98
C ASP A 91 21.10 8.23 11.29
N HIS A 92 21.57 7.02 11.63
CA HIS A 92 22.70 6.39 10.96
C HIS A 92 22.22 5.54 9.79
N GLU A 93 22.99 5.54 8.70
CA GLU A 93 22.81 4.61 7.59
C GLU A 93 23.48 3.28 7.93
N VAL A 94 22.67 2.22 8.03
CA VAL A 94 23.12 0.92 8.54
C VAL A 94 22.62 -0.24 7.66
N GLU A 95 23.32 -1.38 7.73
CA GLU A 95 22.80 -2.67 7.30
C GLU A 95 22.28 -3.46 8.50
N VAL A 96 20.97 -3.71 8.52
CA VAL A 96 20.30 -4.50 9.56
C VAL A 96 20.15 -5.93 9.09
N PHE A 97 20.56 -6.89 9.92
CA PHE A 97 20.43 -8.32 9.68
C PHE A 97 19.51 -8.98 10.73
N GLY A 98 18.63 -9.87 10.30
CA GLY A 98 17.76 -10.59 11.20
C GLY A 98 16.69 -11.46 10.54
N ALA A 99 15.53 -11.56 11.19
CA ALA A 99 14.41 -12.37 10.74
C ALA A 99 13.15 -11.51 10.54
N LEU A 100 12.43 -11.74 9.45
CA LEU A 100 11.17 -11.05 9.15
C LEU A 100 9.97 -11.88 9.59
N ARG A 101 8.96 -11.21 10.13
CA ARG A 101 7.64 -11.79 10.35
C ARG A 101 6.54 -10.79 9.98
N PRO A 102 5.38 -11.25 9.51
CA PRO A 102 4.20 -10.40 9.38
C PRO A 102 3.79 -9.84 10.74
N THR A 103 3.36 -8.58 10.78
CA THR A 103 2.72 -8.00 11.96
C THR A 103 1.27 -8.45 12.04
N VAL A 104 0.72 -8.49 13.26
CA VAL A 104 -0.71 -8.76 13.48
C VAL A 104 -1.61 -7.64 12.97
N GLU A 105 -1.04 -6.45 12.75
CA GLU A 105 -1.77 -5.27 12.28
C GLU A 105 -1.36 -4.89 10.87
N ALA A 106 -2.36 -4.53 10.05
CA ALA A 106 -2.20 -3.87 8.75
C ALA A 106 -1.37 -4.59 7.68
N GLY A 107 -0.94 -5.84 7.90
CA GLY A 107 -0.07 -6.54 6.95
C GLY A 107 1.33 -5.92 6.83
N GLY A 108 1.76 -5.19 7.86
CA GLY A 108 3.15 -4.73 7.98
C GLY A 108 4.13 -5.89 8.14
N ILE A 109 5.41 -5.59 7.97
CA ILE A 109 6.49 -6.54 8.22
C ILE A 109 7.35 -5.96 9.34
N ILE A 110 7.65 -6.79 10.34
CA ILE A 110 8.57 -6.46 11.42
C ILE A 110 9.81 -7.34 11.30
N MET A 111 10.97 -6.73 11.47
CA MET A 111 12.25 -7.40 11.53
C MET A 111 12.70 -7.51 12.98
N ARG A 112 12.90 -8.74 13.43
CA ARG A 112 13.66 -9.02 14.64
C ARG A 112 15.15 -8.87 14.31
N VAL A 113 15.76 -7.83 14.85
CA VAL A 113 17.15 -7.46 14.58
C VAL A 113 18.08 -8.30 15.44
N GLU A 114 18.99 -9.00 14.77
CA GLU A 114 20.04 -9.81 15.39
C GLU A 114 21.40 -9.09 15.36
N ARG A 115 21.68 -8.32 14.30
CA ARG A 115 22.94 -7.58 14.12
C ARG A 115 22.74 -6.33 13.28
N ILE A 116 23.48 -5.27 13.59
CA ILE A 116 23.58 -4.04 12.80
C ILE A 116 25.04 -3.80 12.41
N THR A 117 25.27 -3.42 11.15
CA THR A 117 26.55 -2.91 10.66
C THR A 117 26.37 -1.44 10.29
N ASP A 118 27.11 -0.55 10.95
CA ASP A 118 27.05 0.89 10.68
C ASP A 118 27.96 1.26 9.49
N PHE A 119 27.44 2.05 8.54
CA PHE A 119 28.21 2.58 7.41
C PHE A 119 28.62 4.03 7.61
N SER A 120 28.15 4.69 8.67
CA SER A 120 28.58 6.04 9.01
C SER A 120 30.11 6.02 9.22
N PRO A 121 30.88 6.74 8.38
CA PRO A 121 32.31 6.84 8.58
C PRO A 121 32.52 7.62 9.87
N GLU A 122 32.78 6.92 10.97
CA GLU A 122 33.08 7.54 12.26
C GLU A 122 34.03 8.71 12.04
N SER A 123 33.52 9.92 12.34
CA SER A 123 34.37 11.06 12.65
C SER A 123 35.27 10.62 13.80
N SER A 124 36.51 10.29 13.47
CA SER A 124 37.59 9.90 14.37
C SER A 124 37.64 10.80 15.61
N ALA A 125 36.93 10.42 16.67
CA ALA A 125 37.08 11.03 17.97
C ALA A 125 38.42 10.57 18.53
N SER A 126 39.40 11.47 18.52
CA SER A 126 40.71 11.30 19.16
C SER A 126 40.55 10.83 20.61
N PRO A 127 41.35 9.85 21.07
CA PRO A 127 41.37 9.43 22.46
C PRO A 127 42.20 10.44 23.26
N GLU A 128 41.56 11.46 23.85
CA GLU A 128 42.21 12.23 24.91
C GLU A 128 42.03 11.49 26.24
N ALA A 129 43.10 10.77 26.60
CA ALA A 129 43.33 10.24 27.92
C ALA A 129 43.29 11.35 28.97
N SER A 130 42.54 11.15 30.06
CA SER A 130 42.89 11.74 31.36
C SER A 130 42.25 10.98 32.52
N SER A 131 43.06 10.90 33.57
CA SER A 131 43.07 9.96 34.68
C SER A 131 42.10 10.28 35.83
N SER A 132 41.74 9.20 36.52
CA SER A 132 41.31 9.04 37.92
C SER A 132 41.62 10.17 38.92
N ILE A 133 40.67 10.42 39.85
CA ILE A 133 40.87 10.43 41.32
C ILE A 133 39.50 10.24 42.03
N ALA A 134 39.52 9.45 43.10
CA ALA A 134 38.39 9.09 43.97
C ALA A 134 38.08 10.15 45.06
N SER A 135 36.81 10.25 45.50
CA SER A 135 36.43 10.37 46.93
C SER A 135 34.92 10.49 47.18
N SER A 136 34.35 9.41 47.72
CA SER A 136 33.52 9.28 48.93
C SER A 136 32.52 10.37 49.41
N ARG A 137 31.36 9.84 49.88
CA ARG A 137 30.45 10.25 50.99
C ARG A 137 29.15 11.02 50.66
N GLN A 138 28.06 10.26 50.76
CA GLN A 138 27.00 10.38 51.79
C GLN A 138 25.99 11.56 51.74
N SER A 139 24.71 11.17 51.78
CA SER A 139 23.60 11.73 52.58
C SER A 139 22.39 12.35 51.83
N SER A 140 21.25 11.68 52.02
CA SER A 140 19.89 12.15 52.38
C SER A 140 19.07 13.17 51.54
N ILE A 141 17.90 12.67 51.06
CA ILE A 141 16.47 13.15 51.17
C ILE A 141 16.24 14.69 51.24
N PRO A 142 15.27 15.35 50.54
CA PRO A 142 13.88 14.88 50.39
C PRO A 142 13.08 15.24 49.12
N SER A 143 11.87 14.66 49.12
CA SER A 143 10.69 14.83 48.28
C SER A 143 10.33 16.26 47.88
N VAL A 144 9.92 16.45 46.61
CA VAL A 144 9.11 17.60 46.20
C VAL A 144 7.93 17.11 45.35
N THR A 145 6.75 17.25 45.93
CA THR A 145 5.44 17.15 45.29
C THR A 145 5.18 18.44 44.51
N SER A 146 4.83 18.32 43.23
CA SER A 146 4.22 19.41 42.48
C SER A 146 2.97 18.91 41.77
N LYS A 147 1.84 19.10 42.44
CA LYS A 147 0.53 19.29 41.82
C LYS A 147 0.62 20.52 40.90
N SER A 148 0.13 20.42 39.67
CA SER A 148 -0.46 21.58 39.01
C SER A 148 -1.60 21.15 38.10
N SER A 149 -2.80 21.47 38.57
CA SER A 149 -4.04 21.62 37.84
C SER A 149 -3.95 22.77 36.84
N ILE A 150 -4.53 22.65 35.64
CA ILE A 150 -5.26 23.72 34.93
C ILE A 150 -6.12 23.04 33.83
N LEU A 151 -7.44 23.19 33.95
CA LEU A 151 -8.41 23.24 32.84
C LEU A 151 -8.46 24.71 32.37
N PRO A 152 -8.76 25.00 31.09
CA PRO A 152 -10.15 25.40 30.84
C PRO A 152 -10.74 24.96 29.50
N ASP A 153 -12.05 24.79 29.62
CA ASP A 153 -13.15 24.94 28.66
C ASP A 153 -12.91 25.94 27.50
N GLY A 154 -13.40 25.57 26.32
CA GLY A 154 -13.32 26.34 25.08
C GLY A 154 -14.45 25.96 24.13
N THR A 155 -15.64 26.42 24.49
CA THR A 155 -16.92 26.35 23.76
C THR A 155 -16.92 27.21 22.48
N SER A 156 -17.82 26.87 21.54
CA SER A 156 -18.35 27.68 20.41
C SER A 156 -17.50 27.77 19.14
N SER A 157 -18.05 27.83 17.92
CA SER A 157 -19.43 27.89 17.43
C SER A 157 -19.44 27.56 15.94
N ALA A 158 -20.59 27.08 15.46
CA ALA A 158 -20.93 26.98 14.05
C ALA A 158 -20.96 28.36 13.35
N ALA A 159 -20.57 28.40 12.07
CA ALA A 159 -21.02 29.42 11.14
C ALA A 159 -21.01 28.88 9.70
N THR A 160 -22.23 28.74 9.19
CA THR A 160 -22.61 28.47 7.80
C THR A 160 -22.53 29.78 7.01
N VAL A 161 -21.79 29.88 5.89
CA VAL A 161 -22.05 30.93 4.89
C VAL A 161 -21.75 30.46 3.46
N ALA A 162 -22.85 30.33 2.73
CA ALA A 162 -23.14 30.70 1.34
C ALA A 162 -22.04 30.85 0.26
N VAL A 163 -22.33 30.12 -0.83
CA VAL A 163 -21.99 30.31 -2.25
C VAL A 163 -22.16 31.77 -2.72
N PRO A 164 -21.33 32.24 -3.66
CA PRO A 164 -21.94 32.76 -4.89
C PRO A 164 -21.26 32.27 -6.18
N ALA A 165 -22.13 32.14 -7.19
CA ALA A 165 -21.84 31.84 -8.58
C ALA A 165 -21.50 33.09 -9.40
N SER A 166 -20.90 32.86 -10.57
CA SER A 166 -20.66 33.72 -11.75
C SER A 166 -19.16 33.92 -11.99
N SER A 167 -18.60 33.91 -13.20
CA SER A 167 -19.08 33.82 -14.59
C SER A 167 -17.83 33.82 -15.48
N ARG A 168 -17.91 33.23 -16.69
CA ARG A 168 -17.34 33.62 -18.02
C ARG A 168 -16.02 34.45 -18.01
N VAL A 169 -15.00 34.23 -18.86
CA VAL A 169 -15.01 34.28 -20.35
C VAL A 169 -13.66 33.78 -20.93
N SER A 170 -13.75 33.18 -22.12
CA SER A 170 -12.87 33.17 -23.31
C SER A 170 -11.36 33.51 -23.28
N SER A 171 -10.58 32.54 -23.78
CA SER A 171 -9.52 32.59 -24.83
C SER A 171 -8.63 33.83 -25.02
N VAL A 172 -7.31 33.64 -24.97
CA VAL A 172 -6.35 34.25 -25.94
C VAL A 172 -5.11 33.36 -26.09
N LEU A 173 -4.75 33.04 -27.34
CA LEU A 173 -3.47 32.46 -27.76
C LEU A 173 -2.33 33.47 -27.62
N SER A 174 -1.16 33.04 -27.16
CA SER A 174 0.10 33.74 -27.45
C SER A 174 1.27 32.74 -27.46
N SER A 175 1.75 32.49 -28.67
CA SER A 175 2.97 31.75 -28.99
C SER A 175 4.19 32.65 -28.75
N VAL A 176 5.10 32.22 -27.87
CA VAL A 176 6.42 32.83 -27.72
C VAL A 176 7.46 31.72 -27.84
N LYS A 177 8.35 31.88 -28.83
CA LYS A 177 9.52 31.05 -29.11
C LYS A 177 10.75 31.54 -28.32
N SER A 178 11.66 30.59 -28.08
CA SER A 178 13.07 30.75 -27.60
C SER A 178 13.22 31.07 -26.11
N SER A 179 14.06 30.40 -25.33
CA SER A 179 15.44 30.01 -25.63
C SER A 179 15.98 28.96 -24.64
N THR A 180 17.03 28.28 -25.07
CA THR A 180 17.86 27.28 -24.40
C THR A 180 18.53 27.79 -23.11
N ALA A 181 18.40 27.01 -22.02
CA ALA A 181 19.41 26.91 -20.97
C ALA A 181 19.29 25.53 -20.30
N ALA A 182 20.34 24.72 -20.44
CA ALA A 182 20.48 23.43 -19.79
C ALA A 182 20.81 23.63 -18.31
N VAL A 183 19.94 23.13 -17.43
CA VAL A 183 20.22 22.93 -16.02
C VAL A 183 19.83 21.49 -15.70
N SER A 184 20.82 20.63 -15.57
CA SER A 184 20.66 19.24 -15.14
C SER A 184 20.04 19.21 -13.74
N SER A 185 18.75 18.90 -13.69
CA SER A 185 18.05 18.54 -12.46
C SER A 185 17.30 17.24 -12.72
N SER A 186 17.79 16.16 -12.12
CA SER A 186 17.30 14.78 -12.28
C SER A 186 15.95 14.53 -11.58
N GLY A 187 15.03 15.50 -11.60
CA GLY A 187 13.78 15.45 -10.79
C GLY A 187 12.50 15.89 -11.49
N ILE A 188 12.51 16.17 -12.81
CA ILE A 188 11.33 16.71 -13.54
C ILE A 188 10.94 15.81 -14.75
N SER A 189 11.63 14.69 -14.98
CA SER A 189 11.42 13.84 -16.18
C SER A 189 10.16 12.96 -16.15
N THR A 190 9.42 12.89 -15.03
CA THR A 190 8.29 11.95 -14.92
C THR A 190 7.11 12.32 -15.81
N SER A 191 6.85 13.60 -16.08
CA SER A 191 5.61 14.00 -16.78
C SER A 191 5.56 13.57 -18.25
N ALA A 192 6.65 13.72 -19.02
CA ALA A 192 6.65 13.38 -20.44
C ALA A 192 6.69 11.86 -20.67
N GLU A 193 7.45 11.14 -19.86
CA GLU A 193 7.51 9.68 -19.89
C GLU A 193 6.17 9.06 -19.44
N MET A 194 5.59 9.57 -18.35
CA MET A 194 4.27 9.15 -17.88
C MET A 194 3.18 9.42 -18.91
N GLU A 195 3.22 10.58 -19.58
CA GLU A 195 2.31 10.90 -20.68
C GLU A 195 2.44 9.90 -21.84
N ALA A 196 3.67 9.55 -22.22
CA ALA A 196 3.90 8.54 -23.26
C ALA A 196 3.35 7.17 -22.86
N ARG A 197 3.52 6.75 -21.60
CA ARG A 197 2.94 5.51 -21.06
C ARG A 197 1.42 5.54 -21.10
N ILE A 198 0.79 6.62 -20.66
CA ILE A 198 -0.67 6.79 -20.72
C ILE A 198 -1.15 6.69 -22.18
N ILE A 199 -0.48 7.34 -23.13
CA ILE A 199 -0.80 7.25 -24.57
C ILE A 199 -0.66 5.82 -25.09
N LEU A 200 0.33 5.06 -24.63
CA LEU A 200 0.50 3.66 -25.04
C LEU A 200 -0.59 2.75 -24.45
N MET A 201 -0.95 2.96 -23.19
CA MET A 201 -1.99 2.20 -22.49
C MET A 201 -3.38 2.47 -23.07
N THR A 202 -3.71 3.73 -23.36
CA THR A 202 -5.00 4.15 -23.95
C THR A 202 -5.24 3.61 -25.37
N LYS A 203 -4.17 3.28 -26.11
CA LYS A 203 -4.26 2.68 -27.45
C LYS A 203 -4.49 1.17 -27.44
N GLN A 204 -4.42 0.51 -26.28
CA GLN A 204 -4.59 -0.95 -26.20
C GLN A 204 -6.06 -1.34 -26.31
N ASP A 205 -6.31 -2.56 -26.80
CA ASP A 205 -7.63 -3.19 -26.81
C ASP A 205 -7.98 -3.68 -25.40
N LEU A 206 -8.92 -3.01 -24.72
CA LEU A 206 -9.31 -3.32 -23.34
C LEU A 206 -10.40 -4.41 -23.24
N GLY A 207 -10.68 -5.17 -24.31
CA GLY A 207 -11.62 -6.28 -24.23
C GLY A 207 -11.14 -7.42 -23.31
N ASP A 208 -12.09 -8.12 -22.67
CA ASP A 208 -11.87 -9.15 -21.63
C ASP A 208 -10.75 -10.15 -21.95
N ARG A 209 -10.65 -10.57 -23.21
CA ARG A 209 -9.63 -11.52 -23.70
C ARG A 209 -8.18 -11.06 -23.50
N ASN A 210 -7.94 -9.77 -23.28
CA ASN A 210 -6.61 -9.21 -23.11
C ASN A 210 -6.23 -9.02 -21.64
N TRP A 211 -7.13 -9.27 -20.68
CA TRP A 211 -6.89 -9.20 -19.23
C TRP A 211 -6.44 -10.56 -18.68
N THR A 212 -5.35 -11.08 -19.26
CA THR A 212 -4.89 -12.46 -19.00
C THR A 212 -3.90 -12.57 -17.85
N GLN A 213 -3.38 -11.45 -17.34
CA GLN A 213 -2.46 -11.43 -16.21
C GLN A 213 -3.20 -11.02 -14.93
N GLN A 214 -2.64 -11.38 -13.77
CA GLN A 214 -3.18 -10.98 -12.48
C GLN A 214 -2.04 -10.74 -11.51
N TYR A 215 -2.11 -9.65 -10.74
CA TYR A 215 -1.31 -9.49 -9.53
C TYR A 215 -2.10 -10.09 -8.37
N CYS A 216 -1.58 -11.13 -7.72
CA CYS A 216 -2.20 -11.78 -6.58
C CYS A 216 -1.29 -11.71 -5.35
N THR A 217 -1.86 -11.40 -4.20
CA THR A 217 -1.18 -11.48 -2.91
C THR A 217 -1.92 -12.45 -1.99
N ASN A 218 -1.20 -13.48 -1.53
CA ASN A 218 -1.76 -14.50 -0.65
C ASN A 218 -1.99 -13.98 0.77
N HIS A 219 -1.15 -13.07 1.27
CA HIS A 219 -1.21 -12.61 2.65
C HIS A 219 -2.24 -11.48 2.85
N VAL A 220 -2.47 -10.63 1.84
CA VAL A 220 -3.59 -9.66 1.89
C VAL A 220 -4.89 -10.25 1.34
N GLY A 221 -4.78 -11.27 0.49
CA GLY A 221 -5.90 -12.09 0.06
C GLY A 221 -6.68 -11.54 -1.13
N PHE A 222 -6.02 -10.88 -2.09
CA PHE A 222 -6.69 -10.34 -3.28
C PHE A 222 -5.91 -10.59 -4.57
N CYS A 223 -6.62 -10.50 -5.69
CA CYS A 223 -6.08 -10.50 -7.04
C CYS A 223 -6.65 -9.33 -7.85
N VAL A 224 -5.78 -8.61 -8.55
CA VAL A 224 -6.15 -7.52 -9.47
C VAL A 224 -5.85 -7.97 -10.90
N PRO A 225 -6.81 -7.87 -11.83
CA PRO A 225 -6.53 -8.18 -13.23
C PRO A 225 -5.60 -7.15 -13.84
N VAL A 226 -4.64 -7.62 -14.63
CA VAL A 226 -3.70 -6.78 -15.36
C VAL A 226 -3.76 -7.15 -16.84
N HIS A 227 -3.75 -6.14 -17.68
CA HIS A 227 -3.74 -6.32 -19.12
C HIS A 227 -2.45 -7.03 -19.57
N ARG A 228 -2.53 -7.89 -20.59
CA ARG A 228 -1.44 -8.78 -21.04
C ARG A 228 -0.16 -8.06 -21.50
N ASN A 229 -0.28 -6.79 -21.89
CA ASN A 229 0.84 -5.96 -22.35
C ASN A 229 1.33 -4.99 -21.26
N TRP A 230 0.82 -5.09 -20.04
CA TRP A 230 1.18 -4.20 -18.94
C TRP A 230 2.00 -4.93 -17.90
N TRP A 231 2.76 -4.15 -17.15
CA TRP A 231 3.69 -4.56 -16.11
C TRP A 231 3.19 -3.98 -14.80
N PHE A 232 3.46 -4.66 -13.69
CA PHE A 232 3.09 -4.19 -12.37
C PHE A 232 4.24 -4.35 -11.38
N VAL A 233 4.31 -3.43 -10.42
CA VAL A 233 5.25 -3.48 -9.29
C VAL A 233 4.46 -3.27 -8.02
N SER A 234 4.69 -4.13 -7.04
CA SER A 234 4.09 -4.03 -5.71
C SER A 234 5.09 -3.41 -4.76
N PHE A 235 4.70 -2.34 -4.09
CA PHE A 235 5.53 -1.66 -3.08
C PHE A 235 5.17 -2.10 -1.65
N GLY A 236 4.07 -2.84 -1.49
CA GLY A 236 3.62 -3.29 -0.17
C GLY A 236 2.95 -2.17 0.60
N ASN A 237 3.11 -2.14 1.92
CA ASN A 237 2.57 -1.09 2.79
C ASN A 237 3.37 0.21 2.61
N THR A 238 2.68 1.36 2.59
CA THR A 238 3.26 2.71 2.54
C THR A 238 2.81 3.52 3.76
N THR A 239 3.27 4.76 3.90
CA THR A 239 2.83 5.64 4.99
C THR A 239 1.33 5.97 4.96
N GLN A 240 0.67 5.82 3.81
CA GLN A 240 -0.73 6.22 3.62
C GLN A 240 -1.65 5.05 3.23
N THR A 241 -1.10 3.92 2.81
CA THR A 241 -1.86 2.81 2.22
C THR A 241 -1.35 1.50 2.77
N LEU A 242 -2.27 0.61 3.16
CA LEU A 242 -1.97 -0.73 3.68
C LEU A 242 -1.28 -1.60 2.62
N TRP A 243 -1.56 -1.32 1.36
CA TRP A 243 -0.93 -1.99 0.22
C TRP A 243 -0.94 -1.08 -1.00
N HIS A 244 0.16 -1.02 -1.74
CA HIS A 244 0.31 -0.19 -2.93
C HIS A 244 0.89 -1.02 -4.09
N VAL A 245 0.22 -0.94 -5.23
CA VAL A 245 0.65 -1.55 -6.49
C VAL A 245 0.51 -0.53 -7.60
N GLU A 246 1.50 -0.45 -8.46
CA GLU A 246 1.46 0.38 -9.65
C GLU A 246 1.45 -0.49 -10.91
N VAL A 247 0.80 0.01 -11.97
CA VAL A 247 0.70 -0.67 -13.28
C VAL A 247 1.12 0.30 -14.39
N SER A 248 1.89 -0.20 -15.35
CA SER A 248 2.46 0.58 -16.46
C SER A 248 2.51 -0.22 -17.77
N SER A 249 2.69 0.47 -18.90
CA SER A 249 2.93 -0.16 -20.22
C SER A 249 4.35 -0.70 -20.39
N GLU A 250 5.27 -0.35 -19.50
CA GLU A 250 6.67 -0.78 -19.54
C GLU A 250 7.17 -1.12 -18.15
N SER A 251 8.34 -1.77 -18.08
CA SER A 251 9.02 -2.08 -16.83
C SER A 251 9.43 -0.83 -16.07
N PHE A 252 9.30 -0.83 -14.76
CA PHE A 252 9.77 0.23 -13.89
C PHE A 252 10.18 -0.37 -12.55
N GLU A 253 10.96 0.38 -11.78
CA GLU A 253 11.48 -0.08 -10.48
C GLU A 253 11.13 0.88 -9.33
N GLY A 254 11.03 2.19 -9.61
CA GLY A 254 10.67 3.19 -8.60
C GLY A 254 9.17 3.35 -8.42
N MET A 255 8.74 3.69 -7.21
CA MET A 255 7.38 4.13 -6.89
C MET A 255 7.05 5.47 -7.56
N GLY A 256 5.77 5.74 -7.82
CA GLY A 256 5.28 6.97 -8.45
C GLY A 256 5.43 6.99 -9.97
N ASN A 257 5.75 5.86 -10.59
CA ASN A 257 6.08 5.77 -12.01
C ASN A 257 5.00 5.08 -12.85
N GLY A 258 4.07 4.37 -12.23
CA GLY A 258 2.95 3.73 -12.91
C GLY A 258 1.78 4.70 -13.18
N PRO A 259 1.26 4.76 -14.41
CA PRO A 259 0.04 5.50 -14.73
C PRO A 259 -1.24 5.09 -14.00
N ILE A 260 -1.28 3.87 -13.45
CA ILE A 260 -2.39 3.39 -12.61
C ILE A 260 -1.82 2.98 -11.26
N ALA A 261 -2.37 3.55 -10.19
CA ALA A 261 -2.08 3.19 -8.81
C ALA A 261 -3.26 2.43 -8.20
N ILE A 262 -2.99 1.35 -7.48
CA ILE A 262 -3.96 0.52 -6.77
C ILE A 262 -3.58 0.52 -5.29
N ASP A 263 -4.39 1.21 -4.49
CA ASP A 263 -4.18 1.33 -3.05
C ASP A 263 -5.20 0.50 -2.30
N LEU A 264 -4.77 -0.30 -1.33
CA LEU A 264 -5.63 -0.78 -0.25
C LEU A 264 -5.54 0.22 0.91
N VAL A 265 -6.66 0.79 1.29
CA VAL A 265 -6.75 1.83 2.32
C VAL A 265 -7.64 1.34 3.47
N GLY A 266 -7.32 1.75 4.70
CA GLY A 266 -8.17 1.55 5.86
C GLY A 266 -9.30 2.58 5.93
N GLY A 267 -10.43 2.19 6.53
CA GLY A 267 -11.62 3.01 6.68
C GLY A 267 -12.70 2.77 5.62
N ASP A 268 -13.80 3.49 5.78
CA ASP A 268 -14.97 3.41 4.90
C ASP A 268 -14.74 4.15 3.57
N LEU A 269 -15.59 3.87 2.58
CA LEU A 269 -15.55 4.40 1.21
C LEU A 269 -15.77 5.93 1.08
N SER A 270 -15.73 6.69 2.18
CA SER A 270 -15.78 8.16 2.19
C SER A 270 -16.93 8.77 1.37
N GLY A 271 -18.09 8.12 1.35
CA GLY A 271 -19.27 8.58 0.61
C GLY A 271 -19.44 7.97 -0.80
N HIS A 272 -18.51 7.11 -1.23
CA HIS A 272 -18.64 6.31 -2.45
C HIS A 272 -19.34 4.97 -2.19
N SER A 273 -19.94 4.41 -3.24
CA SER A 273 -20.52 3.07 -3.20
C SER A 273 -19.50 2.01 -3.65
N ASP A 274 -19.75 0.73 -3.34
CA ASP A 274 -18.93 -0.35 -3.87
C ASP A 274 -18.99 -0.38 -5.40
N LYS A 275 -17.81 -0.51 -6.04
CA LYS A 275 -17.59 -0.46 -7.49
C LYS A 275 -17.93 0.88 -8.15
N ASP A 276 -17.99 1.95 -7.38
CA ASP A 276 -18.15 3.30 -7.91
C ASP A 276 -16.91 3.73 -8.69
N VAL A 277 -17.10 4.49 -9.77
CA VAL A 277 -16.01 5.04 -10.58
C VAL A 277 -16.30 6.52 -10.78
N PHE A 278 -15.42 7.36 -10.23
CA PHE A 278 -15.58 8.80 -10.18
C PHE A 278 -14.48 9.49 -10.97
N VAL A 279 -14.85 10.44 -11.84
CA VAL A 279 -13.90 11.22 -12.65
C VAL A 279 -13.89 12.67 -12.15
N SER A 280 -12.72 13.19 -11.78
CA SER A 280 -12.55 14.56 -11.32
C SER A 280 -11.13 15.06 -11.54
N GLY A 281 -11.00 16.33 -11.95
CA GLY A 281 -9.70 17.00 -12.05
C GLY A 281 -8.72 16.37 -13.04
N GLY A 282 -9.22 15.70 -14.09
CA GLY A 282 -8.37 14.98 -15.05
C GLY A 282 -7.95 13.58 -14.60
N ASN A 283 -8.38 13.16 -13.40
CA ASN A 283 -8.14 11.81 -12.88
C ASN A 283 -9.44 11.03 -12.81
N VAL A 284 -9.32 9.71 -12.84
CA VAL A 284 -10.38 8.74 -12.55
C VAL A 284 -9.98 7.95 -11.32
N THR A 285 -10.95 7.72 -10.43
CA THR A 285 -10.79 6.92 -9.23
C THR A 285 -11.90 5.88 -9.15
N GLY A 286 -11.53 4.61 -9.19
CA GLY A 286 -12.41 3.48 -8.91
C GLY A 286 -12.34 3.08 -7.43
N TYR A 287 -13.49 2.81 -6.84
CA TYR A 287 -13.63 2.46 -5.44
C TYR A 287 -14.23 1.07 -5.28
N ARG A 288 -13.67 0.27 -4.37
CA ARG A 288 -14.20 -1.05 -4.09
C ARG A 288 -14.09 -1.41 -2.62
N SER A 289 -15.23 -1.78 -2.02
CA SER A 289 -15.29 -2.25 -0.65
C SER A 289 -14.47 -3.53 -0.48
N TRP A 290 -13.81 -3.64 0.66
CA TRP A 290 -13.08 -4.81 1.08
C TRP A 290 -13.40 -5.19 2.53
N SER A 291 -12.89 -6.33 2.99
CA SER A 291 -13.16 -6.84 4.34
C SER A 291 -12.50 -5.99 5.42
N GLN A 292 -13.06 -6.04 6.64
CA GLN A 292 -12.50 -5.42 7.84
C GLN A 292 -12.43 -3.87 7.78
N GLY A 293 -13.43 -3.23 7.16
CA GLY A 293 -13.44 -1.76 7.05
C GLY A 293 -12.26 -1.25 6.24
N ARG A 294 -11.95 -1.92 5.13
CA ARG A 294 -10.92 -1.53 4.17
C ARG A 294 -11.56 -1.36 2.81
N HIS A 295 -10.90 -0.64 1.91
CA HIS A 295 -11.34 -0.52 0.53
C HIS A 295 -10.16 -0.33 -0.42
N PHE A 296 -10.37 -0.70 -1.68
CA PHE A 296 -9.45 -0.38 -2.75
C PHE A 296 -9.80 0.98 -3.35
N ARG A 297 -8.76 1.75 -3.65
CA ARG A 297 -8.80 2.96 -4.46
C ARG A 297 -7.87 2.78 -5.66
N ILE A 298 -8.45 2.74 -6.85
CA ILE A 298 -7.71 2.57 -8.11
C ILE A 298 -7.71 3.91 -8.83
N THR A 299 -6.57 4.58 -8.89
CA THR A 299 -6.46 5.94 -9.43
C THR A 299 -5.62 5.96 -10.70
N ALA A 300 -6.05 6.72 -11.70
CA ALA A 300 -5.31 6.93 -12.94
C ALA A 300 -5.69 8.28 -13.59
N ASP A 301 -5.02 8.63 -14.69
CA ASP A 301 -5.47 9.66 -15.61
C ASP A 301 -6.85 9.29 -16.21
N ALA A 302 -7.74 10.27 -16.38
CA ALA A 302 -9.11 10.07 -16.85
C ALA A 302 -9.20 9.34 -18.20
N ARG A 303 -8.17 9.42 -19.05
CA ARG A 303 -8.13 8.67 -20.32
C ARG A 303 -8.07 7.16 -20.11
N LEU A 304 -7.68 6.70 -18.92
CA LEU A 304 -7.64 5.29 -18.51
C LEU A 304 -8.91 4.86 -17.76
N GLU A 305 -10.01 5.62 -17.82
CA GLU A 305 -11.28 5.30 -17.13
C GLU A 305 -11.76 3.87 -17.39
N ALA A 306 -11.74 3.42 -18.65
CA ALA A 306 -12.19 2.07 -18.99
C ALA A 306 -11.36 0.97 -18.31
N ALA A 307 -10.05 1.19 -18.16
CA ALA A 307 -9.16 0.27 -17.46
C ALA A 307 -9.43 0.26 -15.95
N VAL A 308 -9.59 1.45 -15.34
CA VAL A 308 -9.91 1.58 -13.91
C VAL A 308 -11.25 0.95 -13.59
N ARG A 309 -12.28 1.18 -14.42
CA ARG A 309 -13.59 0.55 -14.29
C ARG A 309 -13.48 -0.98 -14.34
N TYR A 310 -12.76 -1.50 -15.33
CA TYR A 310 -12.56 -2.94 -15.46
C TYR A 310 -11.88 -3.55 -14.23
N MET A 311 -10.75 -2.97 -13.79
CA MET A 311 -10.03 -3.43 -12.60
C MET A 311 -10.89 -3.36 -11.34
N THR A 312 -11.67 -2.30 -11.18
CA THR A 312 -12.58 -2.12 -10.02
C THR A 312 -13.63 -3.23 -9.98
N GLU A 313 -14.26 -3.53 -11.12
CA GLU A 313 -15.30 -4.56 -11.24
C GLU A 313 -14.76 -5.99 -11.03
N HIS A 314 -13.54 -6.27 -11.53
CA HIS A 314 -12.98 -7.62 -11.65
C HIS A 314 -11.87 -7.95 -10.65
N LEU A 315 -11.51 -7.03 -9.76
CA LEU A 315 -10.73 -7.37 -8.55
C LEU A 315 -11.44 -8.53 -7.82
N ARG A 316 -10.72 -9.39 -7.12
CA ARG A 316 -11.36 -10.53 -6.42
C ARG A 316 -10.53 -11.00 -5.25
N GLY A 317 -11.16 -11.76 -4.34
CA GLY A 317 -10.44 -12.40 -3.25
C GLY A 317 -9.54 -13.50 -3.80
N SER A 318 -8.37 -13.71 -3.22
CA SER A 318 -7.46 -14.79 -3.63
C SER A 318 -8.11 -16.17 -3.52
N GLU A 319 -9.03 -16.35 -2.57
CA GLU A 319 -9.82 -17.58 -2.39
C GLU A 319 -10.68 -17.93 -3.60
N SER A 320 -11.06 -16.94 -4.40
CA SER A 320 -11.88 -17.10 -5.61
C SER A 320 -11.06 -17.21 -6.90
N ALA A 321 -9.73 -17.28 -6.80
CA ALA A 321 -8.82 -17.35 -7.93
C ALA A 321 -8.30 -18.77 -8.26
N GLN A 322 -8.65 -19.78 -7.46
CA GLN A 322 -8.45 -21.21 -7.75
C GLN A 322 -9.61 -21.77 -8.57
#